data_AF-A0A923MAA6-F1
#
_entry.id   AF-A0A923MAA6-F1
#
_cell.length_a   1.000
_cell.length_b   1.000
_cell.length_c   1.000
_cell.angle_alpha   90.00
_cell.angle_beta   90.00
_cell.angle_gamma   90.00
#
_symmetry.space_group_name_H-M   'P 1'
#
loop_
_entity.id
_entity.type
_entity.pdbx_description
1 polymer ?
#
loop_
_entity_poly.entity_id
_entity_poly.type
_entity_poly.pdbx_seq_one_letter_code
_entity_poly.pdbx_strand_id
1 'polypeptide(L)'
;MKSIVVPVATFVLAAAAHAQSAPKPDSTIWRCGNSYTNDAAEAKTKGCKPVEGGNVTIVQGTRVNTNGVKVATAPQARSGASEDQKARDADSRAILEAELKKAEAKREELVKEYNNGEPEKLGPEHRNHAKYIERVANLKDSIARTENDIAGIRRELARVGGGTVPAKQ
;
A
#
# COMPACT_ATOMS: atom_id res chain seq x y z
N MET A 1 -41.23 45.93 44.40
CA MET A 1 -41.27 47.11 43.49
C MET A 1 -40.15 46.89 42.48
N LYS A 2 -40.31 46.78 41.16
CA LYS A 2 -41.41 46.97 40.21
C LYS A 2 -41.07 46.05 39.00
N SER A 3 -42.04 45.33 38.47
CA SER A 3 -41.92 44.49 37.26
C SER A 3 -41.93 45.35 35.99
N ILE A 4 -41.17 44.96 34.95
CA ILE A 4 -41.37 45.40 33.56
C ILE A 4 -41.17 44.18 32.62
N VAL A 5 -41.96 44.16 31.55
CA VAL A 5 -42.46 43.03 30.74
C VAL A 5 -42.16 43.31 29.25
N VAL A 6 -41.62 42.30 28.52
CA VAL A 6 -41.81 41.96 27.06
C VAL A 6 -41.12 42.85 25.98
N PRO A 7 -40.79 42.38 24.73
CA PRO A 7 -41.17 41.13 24.04
C PRO A 7 -40.06 40.25 23.41
N VAL A 8 -40.51 39.02 23.12
CA VAL A 8 -39.99 38.00 22.21
C VAL A 8 -40.00 38.49 20.76
N ALA A 9 -38.91 38.26 20.02
CA ALA A 9 -38.87 38.34 18.56
C ALA A 9 -38.36 37.01 17.99
N THR A 10 -39.28 36.24 17.43
CA THR A 10 -39.05 35.04 16.63
C THR A 10 -38.42 35.39 15.28
N PHE A 11 -37.24 34.85 14.98
CA PHE A 11 -36.67 34.85 13.63
C PHE A 11 -36.69 33.43 13.07
N VAL A 12 -37.55 33.22 12.08
CA VAL A 12 -37.60 32.02 11.24
C VAL A 12 -36.43 32.09 10.26
N LEU A 13 -35.51 31.12 10.28
CA LEU A 13 -34.48 30.99 9.25
C LEU A 13 -34.72 29.69 8.44
N ALA A 14 -35.08 29.90 7.17
CA ALA A 14 -35.43 28.87 6.20
C ALA A 14 -34.23 28.00 5.81
N ALA A 15 -34.50 26.71 5.61
CA ALA A 15 -33.58 25.73 5.06
C ALA A 15 -33.25 26.04 3.59
N ALA A 16 -31.96 26.24 3.28
CA ALA A 16 -31.44 26.22 1.91
C ALA A 16 -30.52 25.00 1.78
N ALA A 17 -31.09 23.88 1.31
CA ALA A 17 -30.35 22.73 0.84
C ALA A 17 -29.54 23.13 -0.41
N HIS A 18 -28.27 23.45 -0.21
CA HIS A 18 -27.33 23.62 -1.33
C HIS A 18 -26.89 22.23 -1.78
N ALA A 19 -27.61 21.69 -2.77
CA ALA A 19 -27.14 20.58 -3.58
C ALA A 19 -25.90 21.03 -4.36
N GLN A 20 -24.71 20.74 -3.84
CA GLN A 20 -23.47 20.91 -4.61
C GLN A 20 -23.36 19.75 -5.59
N SER A 21 -23.84 19.96 -6.81
CA SER A 21 -23.52 19.12 -7.96
C SER A 21 -22.01 19.19 -8.19
N ALA A 22 -21.28 18.13 -7.84
CA ALA A 22 -19.89 17.98 -8.21
C ALA A 22 -19.77 18.00 -9.74
N PRO A 23 -18.88 18.84 -10.33
CA PRO A 23 -18.66 18.83 -11.77
C PRO A 23 -18.15 17.45 -12.19
N LYS A 24 -18.86 16.84 -13.14
CA LYS A 24 -18.40 15.64 -13.86
C LYS A 24 -17.05 15.99 -14.50
N PRO A 25 -16.02 15.13 -14.45
CA PRO A 25 -14.78 15.40 -15.17
C PRO A 25 -15.03 15.20 -16.66
N ASP A 26 -15.39 16.29 -17.33
CA ASP A 26 -15.19 16.50 -18.75
C ASP A 26 -13.68 16.39 -19.04
N SER A 27 -13.29 15.33 -19.75
CA SER A 27 -11.90 14.97 -20.06
C SER A 27 -11.26 15.88 -21.12
N THR A 28 -11.56 17.19 -21.06
CA THR A 28 -11.09 18.19 -22.00
C THR A 28 -9.72 18.67 -21.56
N ILE A 29 -8.70 18.39 -22.38
CA ILE A 29 -7.33 18.84 -22.16
C ILE A 29 -7.18 20.23 -22.80
N TRP A 30 -6.57 21.17 -22.08
CA TRP A 30 -6.33 22.53 -22.55
C TRP A 30 -4.85 22.77 -22.78
N ARG A 31 -4.50 23.40 -23.91
CA ARG A 31 -3.11 23.73 -24.26
C ARG A 31 -2.86 25.22 -24.13
N CYS A 32 -1.86 25.54 -23.34
CA CYS A 32 -1.40 26.89 -23.02
C CYS A 32 0.02 27.06 -23.60
N GLY A 33 0.13 27.18 -24.93
CA GLY A 33 1.43 27.23 -25.61
C GLY A 33 2.15 25.86 -25.62
N ASN A 34 3.08 25.65 -24.68
CA ASN A 34 3.88 24.41 -24.52
C ASN A 34 3.45 23.53 -23.34
N SER A 35 2.50 23.96 -22.50
CA SER A 35 1.98 23.17 -21.38
C SER A 35 0.55 22.69 -21.62
N TYR A 36 0.23 21.54 -21.02
CA TYR A 36 -1.09 20.92 -21.05
C TYR A 36 -1.64 20.84 -19.63
N THR A 37 -2.90 21.22 -19.44
CA THR A 37 -3.60 21.13 -18.15
C THR A 37 -4.96 20.46 -18.32
N ASN A 38 -5.39 19.78 -17.26
CA ASN A 38 -6.73 19.16 -17.18
C ASN A 38 -7.70 20.04 -16.37
N ASP A 39 -7.22 21.14 -15.80
CA ASP A 39 -8.03 22.04 -14.97
C ASP A 39 -8.66 23.16 -15.80
N ALA A 40 -9.98 23.08 -15.99
CA ALA A 40 -10.74 24.08 -16.76
C ALA A 40 -10.67 25.50 -16.16
N ALA A 41 -10.48 25.61 -14.84
CA ALA A 41 -10.33 26.90 -14.16
C ALA A 41 -8.99 27.57 -14.49
N GLU A 42 -7.91 26.80 -14.49
CA GLU A 42 -6.57 27.27 -14.86
C GLU A 42 -6.49 27.61 -16.35
N ALA A 43 -7.18 26.83 -17.18
CA ALA A 43 -7.21 27.06 -18.62
C ALA A 43 -7.91 28.37 -19.02
N LYS A 44 -8.98 28.76 -18.31
CA LYS A 44 -9.70 30.03 -18.53
C LYS A 44 -8.86 31.23 -18.14
N THR A 45 -8.16 31.16 -17.00
CA THR A 45 -7.32 32.28 -16.52
C THR A 45 -6.09 32.48 -17.39
N LYS A 46 -5.55 31.40 -17.97
CA LYS A 46 -4.39 31.44 -18.85
C LYS A 46 -4.73 31.57 -20.34
N GLY A 47 -6.01 31.71 -20.71
CA GLY A 47 -6.46 31.90 -22.09
C GLY A 47 -6.14 30.71 -23.01
N CYS A 48 -6.16 29.50 -22.47
CA CYS A 48 -5.74 28.29 -23.19
C CYS A 48 -6.83 27.80 -24.16
N LYS A 49 -6.43 27.05 -25.19
CA LYS A 49 -7.37 26.49 -26.17
C LYS A 49 -7.64 25.01 -25.88
N PRO A 50 -8.90 24.54 -25.99
CA PRO A 50 -9.21 23.12 -25.84
C PRO A 50 -8.56 22.34 -26.98
N VAL A 51 -7.88 21.25 -26.64
CA VAL A 51 -7.27 20.35 -27.62
C VAL A 51 -8.22 19.18 -27.83
N GLU A 52 -8.86 19.16 -28.99
CA GLU A 52 -9.77 18.10 -29.40
C GLU A 52 -9.02 17.12 -30.34
N GLY A 53 -8.84 15.87 -29.88
CA GLY A 53 -8.73 14.71 -30.77
C GLY A 53 -7.53 14.58 -31.72
N GLY A 54 -6.29 14.65 -31.23
CA GLY A 54 -5.10 14.27 -32.02
C GLY A 54 -4.18 13.32 -31.26
N ASN A 55 -4.32 12.00 -31.48
CA ASN A 55 -3.47 10.89 -31.00
C ASN A 55 -2.79 11.11 -29.63
N VAL A 56 -3.56 11.46 -28.60
CA VAL A 56 -3.10 11.42 -27.20
C VAL A 56 -3.56 10.09 -26.63
N THR A 57 -2.64 9.12 -26.54
CA THR A 57 -2.91 7.87 -25.81
C THR A 57 -2.93 8.18 -24.33
N ILE A 58 -4.13 8.35 -23.77
CA ILE A 58 -4.33 8.59 -22.35
C ILE A 58 -4.02 7.28 -21.61
N VAL A 59 -2.79 7.13 -21.11
CA VAL A 59 -2.50 6.12 -20.09
C VAL A 59 -3.06 6.66 -18.78
N GLN A 60 -4.19 6.11 -18.33
CA GLN A 60 -4.76 6.48 -17.04
C GLN A 60 -3.74 6.22 -15.92
N GLY A 61 -3.21 7.30 -15.33
CA GLY A 61 -2.44 7.20 -14.10
C GLY A 61 -3.30 6.65 -12.97
N THR A 62 -2.75 5.74 -12.17
CA THR A 62 -3.37 5.24 -10.94
C THR A 62 -3.59 6.42 -9.99
N ARG A 63 -4.84 6.90 -9.90
CA ARG A 63 -5.19 7.95 -8.95
C ARG A 63 -5.17 7.33 -7.55
N VAL A 64 -4.31 7.86 -6.67
CA VAL A 64 -4.38 7.57 -5.24
C VAL A 64 -5.64 8.21 -4.68
N ASN A 65 -6.65 7.39 -4.42
CA ASN A 65 -7.88 7.81 -3.78
C ASN A 65 -7.59 8.07 -2.30
N THR A 66 -7.51 9.35 -1.90
CA THR A 66 -7.33 9.77 -0.51
C THR A 66 -8.63 9.84 0.28
N ASN A 67 -9.77 9.41 -0.30
CA ASN A 67 -10.96 9.14 0.48
C ASN A 67 -10.76 7.83 1.25
N GLY A 68 -10.91 7.91 2.58
CA GLY A 68 -10.65 6.85 3.54
C GLY A 68 -10.98 5.45 3.02
N VAL A 69 -10.08 4.52 3.30
CA VAL A 69 -10.06 3.12 2.82
C VAL A 69 -11.46 2.51 2.82
N LYS A 70 -12.17 2.66 1.70
CA LYS A 70 -13.25 1.75 1.34
C LYS A 70 -12.55 0.62 0.62
N VAL A 71 -12.41 -0.52 1.31
CA VAL A 71 -11.98 -1.77 0.71
C VAL A 71 -12.89 -2.00 -0.49
N ALA A 72 -12.35 -1.81 -1.69
CA ALA A 72 -13.08 -2.11 -2.91
C ALA A 72 -13.21 -3.63 -2.95
N THR A 73 -14.42 -4.14 -2.77
CA THR A 73 -14.75 -5.52 -3.12
C THR A 73 -14.43 -5.66 -4.61
N ALA A 74 -13.39 -6.43 -4.93
CA ALA A 74 -13.06 -6.75 -6.30
C ALA A 74 -14.30 -7.31 -7.01
N PRO A 75 -14.51 -7.03 -8.31
CA PRO A 75 -15.62 -7.64 -9.04
C PRO A 75 -15.48 -9.14 -8.90
N GLN A 76 -16.48 -9.74 -8.24
CA GLN A 76 -16.51 -11.16 -7.92
C GLN A 76 -16.35 -11.93 -9.22
N ALA A 77 -15.16 -12.51 -9.41
CA ALA A 77 -14.86 -13.28 -10.60
C ALA A 77 -15.93 -14.36 -10.72
N ARG A 78 -16.54 -14.43 -11.90
CA ARG A 78 -17.61 -15.38 -12.22
C ARG A 78 -17.14 -16.78 -11.82
N SER A 79 -18.04 -17.53 -11.21
CA SER A 79 -17.88 -18.81 -10.52
C SER A 79 -17.17 -19.97 -11.26
N GLY A 80 -16.66 -19.76 -12.48
CA GLY A 80 -15.67 -20.63 -13.14
C GLY A 80 -14.21 -20.36 -12.73
N ALA A 81 -13.94 -19.25 -12.05
CA ALA A 81 -12.62 -18.88 -11.52
C ALA A 81 -12.23 -19.64 -10.23
N SER A 82 -13.11 -20.47 -9.65
CA SER A 82 -12.87 -21.13 -8.35
C SER A 82 -11.70 -22.12 -8.39
N GLU A 83 -11.68 -23.03 -9.36
CA GLU A 83 -10.65 -24.09 -9.41
C GLU A 83 -9.30 -23.54 -9.85
N ASP A 84 -9.28 -22.64 -10.83
CA ASP A 84 -8.05 -21.93 -11.24
C ASP A 84 -7.50 -21.04 -10.11
N GLN A 85 -8.38 -20.39 -9.33
CA GLN A 85 -7.97 -19.59 -8.17
C GLN A 85 -7.37 -20.49 -7.09
N LYS A 86 -8.03 -21.60 -6.74
CA LYS A 86 -7.49 -22.58 -5.77
C LYS A 86 -6.16 -23.15 -6.22
N ALA A 87 -6.00 -23.46 -7.51
CA ALA A 87 -4.74 -23.95 -8.06
C ALA A 87 -3.61 -22.93 -7.91
N ARG A 88 -3.88 -21.64 -8.19
CA ARG A 88 -2.92 -20.55 -7.98
C ARG A 88 -2.60 -20.31 -6.52
N ASP A 89 -3.59 -20.39 -5.64
CA ASP A 89 -3.40 -20.24 -4.20
C ASP A 89 -2.57 -21.41 -3.64
N ALA A 90 -2.78 -22.62 -4.15
CA ALA A 90 -1.99 -23.80 -3.81
C ALA A 90 -0.53 -23.68 -4.28
N ASP A 91 -0.30 -23.19 -5.50
CA ASP A 91 1.04 -22.92 -6.03
C ASP A 91 1.74 -21.81 -5.23
N SER A 92 1.05 -20.71 -4.98
CA SER A 92 1.56 -19.60 -4.15
C SER A 92 1.96 -20.08 -2.75
N ARG A 93 1.13 -20.95 -2.15
CA ARG A 93 1.42 -21.56 -0.86
C ARG A 93 2.64 -22.47 -0.93
N ALA A 94 2.74 -23.33 -1.94
CA ALA A 94 3.90 -24.22 -2.10
C ALA A 94 5.21 -23.45 -2.25
N ILE A 95 5.20 -22.35 -3.02
CA ILE A 95 6.35 -21.45 -3.17
C ILE A 95 6.73 -20.82 -1.83
N LEU A 96 5.76 -20.29 -1.08
CA LEU A 96 6.02 -19.68 0.23
C LEU A 96 6.53 -20.69 1.26
N GLU A 97 6.04 -21.93 1.24
CA GLU A 97 6.53 -23.02 2.10
C GLU A 97 7.97 -23.41 1.75
N ALA A 98 8.32 -23.45 0.45
CA ALA A 98 9.68 -23.71 0.00
C ALA A 98 10.65 -22.58 0.42
N GLU A 99 10.25 -21.32 0.24
CA GLU A 99 11.03 -20.16 0.68
C GLU A 99 11.17 -20.11 2.21
N LEU A 100 10.12 -20.47 2.95
CA LEU A 100 10.18 -20.59 4.41
C LEU A 100 11.25 -21.61 4.83
N LYS A 101 11.22 -22.81 4.24
CA LYS A 101 12.19 -23.88 4.55
C LYS A 101 13.62 -23.44 4.24
N LYS A 102 13.82 -22.74 3.11
CA LYS A 102 15.13 -22.20 2.72
C LYS A 102 15.62 -21.12 3.70
N ALA A 103 14.75 -20.21 4.12
CA ALA A 103 15.08 -19.17 5.09
C ALA A 103 15.40 -19.76 6.47
N GLU A 104 14.64 -20.77 6.92
CA GLU A 104 14.89 -21.49 8.17
C GLU A 104 16.24 -22.22 8.15
N ALA A 105 16.56 -22.94 7.06
CA ALA A 105 17.86 -23.59 6.89
C ALA A 105 19.02 -22.58 6.93
N LYS A 106 18.89 -21.46 6.20
CA LYS A 106 19.88 -20.38 6.23
C LYS A 106 20.05 -19.80 7.64
N ARG A 107 18.96 -19.62 8.38
CA ARG A 107 19.02 -19.15 9.77
C ARG A 107 19.77 -20.14 10.65
N GLU A 108 19.52 -21.44 10.51
CA GLU A 108 20.21 -22.47 11.28
C GLU A 108 21.72 -22.46 11.00
N GLU A 109 22.12 -22.36 9.74
CA GLU A 109 23.53 -22.22 9.34
C GLU A 109 24.18 -20.99 9.96
N LEU A 110 23.53 -19.82 9.87
CA LEU A 110 24.04 -18.57 10.45
C LEU A 110 24.14 -18.62 11.98
N VAL A 111 23.15 -19.21 12.66
CA VAL A 111 23.16 -19.36 14.12
C VAL A 111 24.26 -20.33 14.55
N LYS A 112 24.49 -21.40 13.79
CA LYS A 112 25.58 -22.34 14.02
C LYS A 112 26.94 -21.67 13.85
N GLU A 113 27.13 -20.87 12.80
CA GLU A 113 28.36 -20.11 12.61
C GLU A 113 28.56 -19.07 13.71
N TYR A 114 27.49 -18.36 14.10
CA TYR A 114 27.52 -17.36 15.16
C TYR A 114 27.91 -17.94 16.53
N ASN A 115 27.64 -19.23 16.78
CA ASN A 115 28.10 -19.98 17.93
C ASN A 115 27.97 -19.20 19.26
N ASN A 116 26.74 -18.79 19.59
CA ASN A 116 26.40 -17.99 20.78
C ASN A 116 27.16 -16.65 20.91
N GLY A 117 27.67 -16.09 19.81
CA GLY A 117 28.43 -14.84 19.77
C GLY A 117 29.94 -15.03 19.76
N GLU A 118 30.40 -16.28 19.78
CA GLU A 118 31.81 -16.65 19.70
C GLU A 118 32.05 -17.54 18.47
N PRO A 119 31.88 -17.01 17.24
CA PRO A 119 32.24 -17.74 16.04
C PRO A 119 33.73 -18.12 16.06
N GLU A 120 34.08 -19.24 15.45
CA GLU A 120 35.48 -19.65 15.33
C GLU A 120 36.28 -18.57 14.59
N LYS A 121 37.45 -18.20 15.13
CA LYS A 121 38.34 -17.22 14.49
C LYS A 121 38.97 -17.82 13.25
N LEU A 122 38.94 -17.08 12.16
CA LEU A 122 39.59 -17.47 10.92
C LEU A 122 41.08 -17.07 10.98
N GLY A 123 41.94 -17.80 10.25
CA GLY A 123 43.38 -17.52 10.13
C GLY A 123 43.78 -16.03 10.07
N PRO A 124 43.23 -15.21 9.15
CA PRO A 124 43.57 -13.79 9.04
C PRO A 124 43.08 -12.92 10.22
N GLU A 125 42.10 -13.39 10.99
CA GLU A 125 41.51 -12.66 12.12
C GLU A 125 42.34 -12.75 13.40
N HIS A 126 43.23 -13.75 13.51
CA HIS A 126 44.20 -13.83 14.61
C HIS A 126 45.20 -12.67 14.59
N ARG A 127 45.47 -12.10 13.41
CA ARG A 127 46.39 -10.97 13.23
C ARG A 127 45.68 -9.62 13.26
N ASN A 128 44.36 -9.61 12.99
CA ASN A 128 43.54 -8.40 13.01
C ASN A 128 42.20 -8.69 13.68
N HIS A 129 42.11 -8.33 14.97
CA HIS A 129 40.91 -8.54 15.77
C HIS A 129 39.71 -7.68 15.32
N ALA A 130 39.94 -6.52 14.68
CA ALA A 130 38.84 -5.68 14.20
C ALA A 130 37.97 -6.42 13.16
N LYS A 131 38.59 -7.22 12.28
CA LYS A 131 37.87 -8.05 11.29
C LYS A 131 36.95 -9.07 11.95
N TYR A 132 37.38 -9.65 13.07
CA TYR A 132 36.55 -10.58 13.85
C TYR A 132 35.30 -9.87 14.40
N ILE A 133 35.48 -8.68 15.00
CA ILE A 133 34.35 -7.91 15.55
C ILE A 133 33.36 -7.53 14.43
N GLU A 134 33.87 -7.08 13.29
CA GLU A 134 33.03 -6.77 12.11
C GLU A 134 32.27 -8.01 11.62
N ARG A 135 32.93 -9.18 11.52
CA ARG A 135 32.26 -10.42 11.11
C ARG A 135 31.18 -10.85 12.10
N VAL A 136 31.46 -10.80 13.41
CA VAL A 136 30.47 -11.11 14.46
C VAL A 136 29.24 -10.19 14.34
N ALA A 137 29.47 -8.89 14.11
CA ALA A 137 28.39 -7.93 13.88
C ALA A 137 27.60 -8.26 12.60
N ASN A 138 28.29 -8.55 11.49
CA ASN A 138 27.66 -8.94 10.23
C ASN A 138 26.85 -10.24 10.34
N LEU A 139 27.33 -11.23 11.09
CA LEU A 139 26.60 -12.47 11.36
C LEU A 139 25.31 -12.18 12.12
N LYS A 140 25.39 -11.38 13.20
CA LYS A 140 24.22 -10.97 13.97
C LYS A 140 23.18 -10.23 13.12
N ASP A 141 23.63 -9.29 12.29
CA ASP A 141 22.75 -8.55 11.37
C ASP A 141 22.11 -9.47 10.33
N SER A 142 22.87 -10.44 9.81
CA SER A 142 22.37 -11.42 8.85
C SER A 142 21.33 -12.36 9.46
N ILE A 143 21.53 -12.78 10.71
CA ILE A 143 20.54 -13.54 11.49
C ILE A 143 19.27 -12.70 11.63
N ALA A 144 19.38 -11.46 12.10
CA ALA A 144 18.22 -10.58 12.31
C ALA A 144 17.42 -10.34 11.03
N ARG A 145 18.09 -10.12 9.89
CA ARG A 145 17.40 -9.98 8.58
C ARG A 145 16.67 -11.28 8.20
N THR A 146 17.33 -12.42 8.34
CA THR A 146 16.74 -13.72 8.02
C THR A 146 15.54 -14.04 8.93
N GLU A 147 15.60 -13.66 10.20
CA GLU A 147 14.47 -13.78 11.15
C GLU A 147 13.28 -12.91 10.74
N ASN A 148 13.54 -11.69 10.27
CA ASN A 148 12.50 -10.82 9.73
C ASN A 148 11.87 -11.40 8.46
N ASP A 149 12.67 -12.00 7.57
CA ASP A 149 12.19 -12.67 6.36
C ASP A 149 11.28 -13.85 6.72
N ILE A 150 11.69 -14.72 7.66
CA ILE A 150 10.87 -15.82 8.18
C ILE A 150 9.54 -15.31 8.74
N ALA A 151 9.58 -14.24 9.56
CA ALA A 151 8.37 -13.64 10.12
C ALA A 151 7.47 -13.03 9.03
N GLY A 152 8.05 -12.45 7.98
CA GLY A 152 7.34 -11.99 6.79
C GLY A 152 6.62 -13.12 6.06
N ILE A 153 7.36 -14.17 5.68
CA ILE A 153 6.83 -15.33 4.95
C ILE A 153 5.73 -16.03 5.75
N ARG A 154 5.89 -16.19 7.07
CA ARG A 154 4.84 -16.77 7.94
C ARG A 154 3.55 -15.95 7.93
N ARG A 155 3.63 -14.62 7.87
CA ARG A 155 2.45 -13.75 7.73
C ARG A 155 1.79 -13.90 6.35
N GLU A 156 2.58 -14.05 5.28
CA GLU A 156 2.04 -14.33 3.95
C GLU A 156 1.36 -15.70 3.88
N LEU A 157 1.96 -16.74 4.46
CA LEU A 157 1.35 -18.06 4.57
C LEU A 157 0.02 -18.02 5.35
N ALA A 158 -0.04 -17.27 6.45
CA ALA A 158 -1.28 -17.09 7.21
C ALA A 158 -2.37 -16.38 6.37
N ARG A 159 -1.97 -15.44 5.50
CA ARG A 159 -2.89 -14.73 4.59
C ARG A 159 -3.44 -15.65 3.50
N VAL A 160 -2.58 -16.44 2.85
CA VAL A 160 -2.97 -17.38 1.79
C VAL A 160 -3.76 -18.56 2.37
N GLY A 161 -3.43 -19.03 3.58
CA GLY A 161 -4.16 -20.11 4.26
C GLY A 161 -5.46 -19.68 4.95
N GLY A 162 -5.59 -18.41 5.34
CA GLY A 162 -6.77 -17.83 6.01
C GLY A 162 -7.71 -17.05 5.09
N GLY A 163 -7.45 -17.05 3.78
CA GLY A 163 -8.16 -16.30 2.75
C GLY A 163 -9.55 -16.83 2.39
N THR A 164 -10.35 -17.24 3.38
CA THR A 164 -11.82 -17.31 3.25
C THR A 164 -12.41 -16.74 4.53
N VAL A 165 -12.41 -15.41 4.65
CA VAL A 165 -13.26 -14.75 5.65
C VAL A 165 -14.68 -14.83 5.10
N PRO A 166 -15.60 -15.62 5.69
CA PRO A 166 -16.99 -15.60 5.26
C PRO A 166 -17.54 -14.20 5.56
N ALA A 167 -17.99 -13.50 4.53
CA ALA A 167 -18.76 -12.28 4.68
C ALA A 167 -20.02 -12.62 5.50
N LYS A 168 -20.02 -12.21 6.77
CA LYS A 168 -21.18 -12.33 7.64
C LYS A 168 -22.24 -11.35 7.13
N GLN A 169 -23.38 -11.90 6.72
CA GLN A 169 -24.61 -11.17 6.39
C GLN A 169 -25.18 -10.49 7.63
#